data_AF-A0AAE4YDM7-F1
#
_entry.id   AF-A0AAE4YDM7-F1
#
_cell.length_a   1.000
_cell.length_b   1.000
_cell.length_c   1.000
_cell.angle_alpha   90.00
_cell.angle_beta   90.00
_cell.angle_gamma   90.00
#
_symmetry.space_group_name_H-M   'P 1'
#
loop_
_entity.id
_entity.type
_entity.pdbx_description
1 polymer ?
#
loop_
_entity_poly.entity_id
_entity_poly.type
_entity_poly.pdbx_seq_one_letter_code
_entity_poly.pdbx_strand_id
1 'polypeptide(L)'
;MTETTHPQAPETPGVPPKPKARARNWLLYGSLALNLLVAGLAVGAWVKGPPGMRDGRDLGFGMFDEAFRPEDRMALRDAVRARAGDLRAARGQMAGDLAAVAAALRAEPFDATALKAALATQQEHLTARLRIGSEVIGDYLAGLSPKDRAAFAERLEARAKRGGQGKD
;
A
#
# COMPACT_ATOMS: atom_id res chain seq x y z
N MET A 1 -76.46 -48.17 -0.79
CA MET A 1 -75.07 -47.69 -0.60
C MET A 1 -75.12 -46.18 -0.70
N THR A 2 -75.08 -45.47 0.43
CA THR A 2 -75.12 -44.02 0.49
C THR A 2 -73.68 -43.50 0.60
N GLU A 3 -73.17 -42.90 -0.48
CA GLU A 3 -71.92 -42.14 -0.46
C GLU A 3 -72.16 -40.79 0.23
N THR A 4 -71.41 -40.54 1.30
CA THR A 4 -71.35 -39.24 1.97
C THR A 4 -70.33 -38.36 1.24
N THR A 5 -70.80 -37.45 0.38
CA THR A 5 -69.96 -36.38 -0.17
C THR A 5 -69.66 -35.35 0.90
N HIS A 6 -68.40 -35.26 1.33
CA HIS A 6 -67.89 -34.23 2.22
C HIS A 6 -67.43 -33.02 1.38
N PRO A 7 -67.84 -31.77 1.66
CA PRO A 7 -67.34 -30.61 0.92
C PRO A 7 -65.94 -30.23 1.42
N GLN A 8 -64.93 -30.25 0.54
CA GLN A 8 -63.63 -29.64 0.83
C GLN A 8 -63.71 -28.12 0.69
N ALA A 9 -63.32 -27.42 1.75
CA ALA A 9 -63.13 -25.97 1.79
C ALA A 9 -61.83 -25.57 1.04
N PRO A 10 -61.73 -24.36 0.48
CA PRO A 10 -60.56 -23.92 -0.27
C PRO A 10 -59.35 -23.71 0.64
N GLU A 11 -58.20 -24.27 0.26
CA GLU A 11 -56.92 -24.04 0.93
C GLU A 11 -56.44 -22.59 0.70
N THR A 12 -56.18 -21.87 1.79
CA THR A 12 -55.54 -20.53 1.76
C THR A 12 -54.03 -20.65 1.52
N PRO A 13 -53.40 -19.86 0.62
CA PRO A 13 -51.95 -19.85 0.45
C PRO A 13 -51.25 -19.19 1.66
N GLY A 14 -50.23 -19.86 2.20
CA GLY A 14 -49.42 -19.37 3.32
C GLY A 14 -48.56 -18.15 2.97
N VAL A 15 -48.55 -17.16 3.88
CA VAL A 15 -47.68 -15.97 3.80
C VAL A 15 -46.28 -16.29 4.34
N PRO A 16 -45.17 -15.96 3.64
CA PRO A 16 -43.82 -16.23 4.12
C PRO A 16 -43.40 -15.27 5.27
N PRO A 17 -42.55 -15.72 6.21
CA PRO A 17 -42.19 -14.93 7.39
C PRO A 17 -41.25 -13.76 7.03
N LYS A 18 -41.55 -12.57 7.55
CA LYS A 18 -40.68 -11.38 7.43
C LYS A 18 -39.43 -11.52 8.32
N PRO A 19 -38.20 -11.31 7.82
CA PRO A 19 -37.00 -11.42 8.64
C PRO A 19 -36.87 -10.25 9.63
N LYS A 20 -36.36 -10.56 10.83
CA LYS A 20 -36.35 -9.70 12.04
C LYS A 20 -35.28 -8.60 11.96
N ALA A 21 -35.71 -7.34 11.90
CA ALA A 21 -34.88 -6.14 11.77
C ALA A 21 -33.82 -5.91 12.88
N ARG A 22 -33.93 -6.57 14.04
CA ARG A 22 -33.02 -6.39 15.19
C ARG A 22 -31.64 -7.03 14.99
N ALA A 23 -31.56 -8.18 14.32
CA ALA A 23 -30.30 -8.88 14.05
C ALA A 23 -29.42 -8.13 13.04
N ARG A 24 -30.07 -7.44 12.09
CA ARG A 24 -29.40 -6.60 11.09
C ARG A 24 -28.61 -5.45 11.75
N ASN A 25 -29.16 -4.83 12.78
CA ASN A 25 -28.52 -3.67 13.41
C ASN A 25 -27.26 -4.06 14.19
N TRP A 26 -27.23 -5.22 14.85
CA TRP A 26 -26.03 -5.70 15.54
C TRP A 26 -24.88 -6.04 14.59
N LEU A 27 -25.21 -6.59 13.42
CA LEU A 27 -24.22 -6.83 12.37
C LEU A 27 -23.61 -5.51 11.85
N LEU A 28 -24.42 -4.45 11.74
CA LEU A 28 -23.97 -3.12 11.33
C LEU A 28 -23.03 -2.47 12.37
N TYR A 29 -23.34 -2.59 13.67
CA TYR A 29 -22.45 -2.05 14.70
C TYR A 29 -21.15 -2.84 14.82
N GLY A 30 -21.21 -4.17 14.67
CA GLY A 30 -20.02 -5.02 14.65
C GLY A 30 -19.10 -4.71 13.47
N SER A 31 -19.67 -4.53 12.27
CA SER A 31 -18.87 -4.16 11.09
C SER A 31 -18.30 -2.75 11.22
N LEU A 32 -19.05 -1.80 11.80
CA LEU A 32 -18.56 -0.44 12.03
C LEU A 32 -17.40 -0.41 13.03
N ALA A 33 -17.52 -1.11 14.16
CA ALA A 33 -16.46 -1.18 15.16
C ALA A 33 -15.18 -1.84 14.61
N LEU A 34 -15.32 -2.90 13.81
CA LEU A 34 -14.19 -3.55 13.15
C LEU A 34 -13.51 -2.63 12.13
N ASN A 35 -14.28 -1.88 11.35
CA ASN A 35 -13.73 -0.88 10.42
C ASN A 35 -12.97 0.23 11.17
N LEU A 36 -13.52 0.73 12.29
CA LEU A 36 -12.86 1.74 13.12
C LEU A 36 -11.59 1.20 13.80
N LEU A 37 -11.56 -0.07 14.21
CA LEU A 37 -10.37 -0.71 14.75
C LEU A 37 -9.26 -0.80 13.71
N VAL A 38 -9.58 -1.27 12.49
CA VAL A 38 -8.62 -1.36 11.38
C VAL A 38 -8.11 0.04 10.99
N ALA A 39 -9.01 1.02 10.91
CA ALA A 39 -8.64 2.41 10.65
C ALA A 39 -7.73 2.98 11.77
N GLY A 40 -8.05 2.72 13.04
CA GLY A 40 -7.25 3.14 14.18
C GLY A 40 -5.86 2.51 14.20
N LEU A 41 -5.73 1.23 13.85
CA LEU A 41 -4.43 0.53 13.73
C LEU A 41 -3.60 1.06 12.56
N ALA A 42 -4.23 1.33 11.41
CA ALA A 42 -3.57 1.92 10.25
C ALA A 42 -3.06 3.34 10.55
N VAL A 43 -3.91 4.18 11.16
CA VAL A 43 -3.52 5.53 11.61
C VAL A 43 -2.43 5.46 12.68
N GLY A 44 -2.54 4.55 13.66
CA GLY A 44 -1.55 4.36 14.71
C GLY A 44 -0.18 3.94 14.17
N ALA A 45 -0.14 3.04 13.19
CA ALA A 45 1.09 2.64 12.51
C ALA A 45 1.69 3.78 11.67
N TRP A 46 0.85 4.60 11.04
CA TRP A 46 1.26 5.75 10.24
C TRP A 46 1.83 6.89 11.10
N VAL A 47 1.22 7.17 12.26
CA VAL A 47 1.70 8.19 13.20
C VAL A 47 2.98 7.74 13.92
N LYS A 48 3.11 6.45 14.27
CA LYS A 48 4.26 5.97 15.04
C LYS A 48 5.54 5.81 14.23
N GLY A 49 5.44 5.51 12.93
CA GLY A 49 6.58 5.36 12.01
C GLY A 49 7.53 4.20 12.39
N PRO A 50 8.04 3.40 11.44
CA PRO A 50 9.05 2.39 11.77
C PRO A 50 10.36 3.08 12.20
N PRO A 51 11.04 2.59 13.25
CA PRO A 51 12.31 3.15 13.69
C PRO A 51 13.41 2.81 12.67
N GLY A 52 13.87 3.84 11.94
CA GLY A 52 15.11 3.84 11.16
C GLY A 52 15.09 2.99 9.88
N MET A 53 15.50 3.59 8.76
CA MET A 53 16.01 2.85 7.58
C MET A 53 15.00 2.09 6.71
N ARG A 54 13.82 2.65 6.44
CA ARG A 54 12.96 2.21 5.30
C ARG A 54 12.82 3.25 4.18
N ASP A 55 13.13 4.51 4.44
CA ASP A 55 12.90 5.63 3.51
C ASP A 55 13.67 5.54 2.19
N GLY A 56 14.88 4.96 2.20
CA GLY A 56 15.69 4.87 0.99
C GLY A 56 15.23 3.80 0.01
N ARG A 57 14.58 2.74 0.48
CA ARG A 57 14.12 1.64 -0.38
C ARG A 57 13.02 2.09 -1.34
N ASP A 58 12.10 2.90 -0.83
CA ASP A 58 10.97 3.46 -1.59
C ASP A 58 11.41 4.52 -2.62
N LEU A 59 12.64 5.03 -2.49
CA LEU A 59 13.27 5.98 -3.41
C LEU A 59 14.23 5.28 -4.40
N GLY A 60 14.27 3.94 -4.42
CA GLY A 60 15.16 3.19 -5.29
C GLY A 60 16.64 3.20 -4.83
N PHE A 61 16.92 3.75 -3.64
CA PHE A 61 18.27 3.71 -3.07
C PHE A 61 18.69 2.31 -2.68
N GLY A 62 17.76 1.35 -2.54
CA GLY A 62 18.07 -0.02 -2.11
C GLY A 62 19.18 -0.72 -2.92
N MET A 63 19.35 -0.40 -4.21
CA MET A 63 20.44 -0.95 -5.04
C MET A 63 21.80 -0.28 -4.82
N PHE A 64 21.81 0.94 -4.28
CA PHE A 64 23.01 1.76 -4.08
C PHE A 64 23.39 1.92 -2.60
N ASP A 65 22.44 1.77 -1.68
CA ASP A 65 22.56 2.01 -0.24
C ASP A 65 23.78 1.30 0.32
N GLU A 66 24.00 0.10 -0.17
CA GLU A 66 25.05 -0.81 0.19
C GLU A 66 26.42 -0.56 -0.49
N ALA A 67 26.49 0.26 -1.53
CA ALA A 67 27.72 0.71 -2.18
C ALA A 67 28.21 2.07 -1.63
N PHE A 68 27.31 2.85 -1.04
CA PHE A 68 27.62 4.10 -0.36
C PHE A 68 28.38 3.84 0.96
N ARG A 69 29.41 4.65 1.21
CA ARG A 69 30.08 4.71 2.52
C ARG A 69 29.14 5.34 3.55
N PRO A 70 29.38 5.13 4.86
CA PRO A 70 28.61 5.81 5.91
C PRO A 70 28.55 7.33 5.73
N GLU A 71 29.67 7.93 5.30
CA GLU A 71 29.77 9.37 5.03
C GLU A 71 28.92 9.80 3.82
N ASP A 72 28.95 9.03 2.73
CA ASP A 72 28.14 9.28 1.53
C ASP A 72 26.64 9.17 1.83
N ARG A 73 26.25 8.22 2.69
CA ARG A 73 24.86 8.04 3.13
C ARG A 73 24.36 9.24 3.93
N MET A 74 25.23 9.89 4.69
CA MET A 74 24.89 11.09 5.45
C MET A 74 24.66 12.27 4.51
N ALA A 75 25.57 12.49 3.55
CA ALA A 75 25.42 13.51 2.51
C ALA A 75 24.15 13.29 1.67
N LEU A 76 23.86 12.04 1.28
CA LEU A 76 22.64 11.70 0.56
C LEU A 76 21.39 11.93 1.42
N ARG A 77 21.41 11.58 2.72
CA ARG A 77 20.32 11.89 3.65
C ARG A 77 20.06 13.38 3.77
N ASP A 78 21.10 14.22 3.77
CA ASP A 78 20.95 15.66 3.85
C ASP A 78 20.38 16.24 2.55
N ALA A 79 20.82 15.74 1.39
CA ALA A 79 20.24 16.09 0.09
C ALA A 79 18.75 15.68 -0.01
N VAL A 80 18.42 14.48 0.47
CA VAL A 80 17.04 13.98 0.57
C VAL A 80 16.23 14.82 1.56
N ARG A 81 16.83 15.27 2.65
CA ARG A 81 16.17 16.14 3.65
C ARG A 81 15.94 17.56 3.12
N ALA A 82 16.77 18.07 2.22
CA ALA A 82 16.49 19.31 1.50
C ALA A 82 15.22 19.20 0.62
N ARG A 83 14.89 17.98 0.16
CA ARG A 83 13.66 17.61 -0.56
C ARG A 83 12.54 17.06 0.37
N ALA A 84 12.65 17.27 1.69
CA ALA A 84 11.76 16.63 2.67
C ALA A 84 10.27 16.99 2.51
N GLY A 85 9.94 18.14 1.92
CA GLY A 85 8.56 18.53 1.61
C GLY A 85 7.90 17.53 0.66
N ASP A 86 8.57 17.25 -0.46
CA ASP A 86 8.10 16.32 -1.50
C ASP A 86 7.95 14.91 -0.95
N LEU A 87 8.87 14.49 -0.08
CA LEU A 87 8.84 13.17 0.55
C LEU A 87 7.73 13.03 1.59
N ARG A 88 7.41 14.10 2.32
CA ARG A 88 6.28 14.10 3.26
C ARG A 88 4.95 14.02 2.51
N ALA A 89 4.81 14.76 1.40
CA ALA A 89 3.65 14.65 0.52
C ALA A 89 3.52 13.22 -0.05
N ALA A 90 4.63 12.63 -0.52
CA ALA A 90 4.64 11.28 -1.06
C ALA A 90 4.29 10.19 -0.02
N ARG A 91 4.65 10.38 1.26
CA ARG A 91 4.19 9.48 2.34
C ARG A 91 2.69 9.60 2.64
N GLY A 92 2.13 10.79 2.51
CA GLY A 92 0.68 11.03 2.59
C GLY A 92 -0.08 10.22 1.54
N GLN A 93 0.46 10.18 0.32
CA GLN A 93 -0.14 9.47 -0.81
C GLN A 93 -0.20 7.96 -0.57
N MET A 94 0.84 7.35 0.03
CA MET A 94 0.90 5.90 0.21
C MET A 94 -0.20 5.32 1.11
N ALA A 95 -0.60 6.06 2.17
CA ALA A 95 -1.73 5.67 2.99
C ALA A 95 -3.06 5.79 2.22
N GLY A 96 -3.19 6.85 1.39
CA GLY A 96 -4.33 7.04 0.50
C GLY A 96 -4.45 5.94 -0.55
N ASP A 97 -3.35 5.55 -1.19
CA ASP A 97 -3.31 4.50 -2.20
C ASP A 97 -3.79 3.16 -1.64
N LEU A 98 -3.29 2.78 -0.46
CA LEU A 98 -3.69 1.53 0.19
C LEU A 98 -5.16 1.56 0.60
N ALA A 99 -5.64 2.71 1.10
CA ALA A 99 -7.05 2.88 1.43
C ALA A 99 -7.95 2.77 0.18
N ALA A 100 -7.54 3.35 -0.95
CA ALA A 100 -8.27 3.30 -2.21
C ALA A 100 -8.39 1.86 -2.76
N VAL A 101 -7.27 1.11 -2.79
CA VAL A 101 -7.27 -0.30 -3.19
C VAL A 101 -8.15 -1.13 -2.26
N ALA A 102 -8.03 -0.91 -0.94
CA ALA A 102 -8.81 -1.65 0.05
C ALA A 102 -10.31 -1.29 0.03
N ALA A 103 -10.68 -0.08 -0.40
CA ALA A 103 -12.06 0.32 -0.62
C ALA A 103 -12.65 -0.35 -1.87
N ALA A 104 -11.90 -0.35 -2.99
CA ALA A 104 -12.33 -1.01 -4.22
C ALA A 104 -12.56 -2.52 -4.04
N LEU A 105 -11.73 -3.18 -3.24
CA LEU A 105 -11.88 -4.62 -2.92
C LEU A 105 -13.09 -4.93 -2.04
N ARG A 106 -13.62 -3.96 -1.28
CA ARG A 106 -14.77 -4.15 -0.38
C ARG A 106 -16.09 -3.69 -0.99
N ALA A 107 -16.07 -3.13 -2.20
CA ALA A 107 -17.27 -2.64 -2.88
C ALA A 107 -18.20 -3.80 -3.22
N GLU A 108 -19.50 -3.61 -2.94
CA GLU A 108 -20.57 -4.52 -3.34
C GLU A 108 -21.65 -3.70 -4.08
N PRO A 109 -21.87 -3.91 -5.40
CA PRO A 109 -21.22 -4.92 -6.23
C PRO A 109 -19.73 -4.63 -6.49
N PHE A 110 -18.97 -5.69 -6.75
CA PHE A 110 -17.55 -5.57 -7.09
C PHE A 110 -17.34 -4.76 -8.38
N ASP A 111 -16.48 -3.75 -8.30
CA ASP A 111 -16.09 -2.91 -9.44
C ASP A 111 -14.62 -3.14 -9.82
N ALA A 112 -14.41 -4.00 -10.81
CA ALA A 112 -13.08 -4.29 -11.35
C ALA A 112 -12.40 -3.07 -11.99
N THR A 113 -13.18 -2.10 -12.49
CA THR A 113 -12.65 -0.88 -13.11
C THR A 113 -12.10 0.05 -12.04
N ALA A 114 -12.83 0.23 -10.93
CA ALA A 114 -12.37 1.00 -9.78
C ALA A 114 -11.08 0.44 -9.17
N LEU A 115 -10.98 -0.90 -9.05
CA LEU A 115 -9.75 -1.54 -8.56
C LEU A 115 -8.55 -1.27 -9.49
N LYS A 116 -8.73 -1.43 -10.80
CA LYS A 116 -7.66 -1.16 -11.79
C LYS A 116 -7.20 0.30 -11.74
N ALA A 117 -8.13 1.25 -11.59
CA ALA A 117 -7.80 2.66 -11.45
C ALA A 117 -6.99 2.93 -10.18
N ALA A 118 -7.39 2.38 -9.03
CA ALA A 118 -6.65 2.54 -7.77
C ALA A 118 -5.23 1.96 -7.85
N LEU A 119 -5.05 0.80 -8.50
CA LEU A 119 -3.72 0.22 -8.72
C LEU A 119 -2.87 1.07 -9.67
N ALA A 120 -3.46 1.63 -10.73
CA ALA A 120 -2.74 2.51 -11.65
C ALA A 120 -2.24 3.79 -10.95
N THR A 121 -3.09 4.44 -10.14
CA THR A 121 -2.69 5.60 -9.34
C THR A 121 -1.57 5.26 -8.35
N GLN A 122 -1.65 4.11 -7.68
CA GLN A 122 -0.57 3.64 -6.80
C GLN A 122 0.76 3.47 -7.57
N GLN A 123 0.72 2.92 -8.78
CA GLN A 123 1.92 2.77 -9.63
C GLN A 123 2.50 4.11 -10.06
N GLU A 124 1.67 5.09 -10.41
CA GLU A 124 2.10 6.45 -10.75
C GLU A 124 2.84 7.11 -9.57
N HIS A 125 2.27 7.01 -8.36
CA HIS A 125 2.89 7.54 -7.14
C HIS A 125 4.19 6.83 -6.77
N LEU A 126 4.29 5.50 -7.00
CA LEU A 126 5.56 4.76 -6.83
C LEU A 126 6.61 5.24 -7.84
N THR A 127 6.25 5.36 -9.11
CA THR A 127 7.16 5.81 -10.17
C THR A 127 7.65 7.23 -9.93
N ALA A 128 6.77 8.13 -9.47
CA ALA A 128 7.15 9.50 -9.12
C ALA A 128 8.19 9.55 -7.99
N ARG A 129 8.04 8.70 -6.96
CA ARG A 129 9.03 8.58 -5.87
C ARG A 129 10.37 8.04 -6.33
N LEU A 130 10.36 7.00 -7.16
CA LEU A 130 11.59 6.44 -7.74
C LEU A 130 12.33 7.48 -8.59
N ARG A 131 11.59 8.30 -9.36
CA ARG A 131 12.16 9.41 -10.13
C ARG A 131 12.87 10.42 -9.23
N ILE A 132 12.21 10.89 -8.16
CA ILE A 132 12.81 11.81 -7.18
C ILE A 132 14.11 11.23 -6.61
N GLY A 133 14.11 9.95 -6.24
CA GLY A 133 15.32 9.28 -5.76
C GLY A 133 16.43 9.25 -6.80
N SER A 134 16.10 8.87 -8.04
CA SER A 134 17.09 8.82 -9.13
C SER A 134 17.71 10.19 -9.44
N GLU A 135 16.92 11.26 -9.40
CA GLU A 135 17.40 12.63 -9.56
C GLU A 135 18.37 13.02 -8.44
N VAL A 136 18.02 12.73 -7.18
CA VAL A 136 18.87 13.05 -6.02
C VAL A 136 20.21 12.30 -6.06
N ILE A 137 20.22 11.02 -6.44
CA ILE A 137 21.48 10.29 -6.65
C ILE A 137 22.26 10.88 -7.83
N GLY A 138 21.58 11.18 -8.94
CA GLY A 138 22.21 11.75 -10.12
C GLY A 138 22.95 13.05 -9.79
N ASP A 139 22.28 13.96 -9.10
CA ASP A 139 22.84 15.23 -8.64
C ASP A 139 24.03 15.01 -7.70
N TYR A 140 23.91 14.09 -6.74
CA TYR A 140 25.00 13.74 -5.81
C TYR A 140 26.23 13.23 -6.56
N LEU A 141 26.05 12.25 -7.46
CA LEU A 141 27.14 11.66 -8.23
C LEU A 141 27.76 12.67 -9.20
N ALA A 142 26.98 13.59 -9.75
CA ALA A 142 27.49 14.67 -10.61
C ALA A 142 28.39 15.65 -9.84
N GLY A 143 28.16 15.84 -8.54
CA GLY A 143 28.97 16.69 -7.66
C GLY A 143 30.28 16.08 -7.18
N LEU A 144 30.50 14.77 -7.37
CA LEU A 144 31.72 14.07 -6.95
C LEU A 144 32.92 14.40 -7.85
N SER A 145 34.12 14.37 -7.27
CA SER A 145 35.35 14.46 -8.07
C SER A 145 35.49 13.25 -9.01
N PRO A 146 36.28 13.36 -10.11
CA PRO A 146 36.54 12.23 -10.99
C PRO A 146 37.07 10.99 -10.24
N LYS A 147 37.94 11.20 -9.25
CA LYS A 147 38.51 10.14 -8.41
C LYS A 147 37.43 9.47 -7.55
N ASP A 148 36.55 10.25 -6.94
CA ASP A 148 35.49 9.73 -6.08
C ASP A 148 34.42 8.97 -6.86
N ARG A 149 34.09 9.43 -8.08
CA ARG A 149 33.21 8.70 -8.99
C ARG A 149 33.79 7.35 -9.42
N ALA A 150 35.08 7.30 -9.74
CA ALA A 150 35.75 6.04 -10.09
C ALA A 150 35.74 5.05 -8.92
N ALA A 151 36.08 5.53 -7.72
CA ALA A 151 36.01 4.71 -6.51
C ALA A 151 34.58 4.24 -6.20
N PHE A 152 33.56 5.05 -6.49
CA PHE A 152 32.15 4.63 -6.34
C PHE A 152 31.78 3.53 -7.33
N ALA A 153 32.19 3.65 -8.60
CA ALA A 153 31.95 2.64 -9.62
C ALA A 153 32.59 1.29 -9.26
N GLU A 154 33.83 1.28 -8.78
CA GLU A 154 34.50 0.05 -8.32
C GLU A 154 33.74 -0.66 -7.19
N ARG A 155 33.22 0.10 -6.22
CA ARG A 155 32.41 -0.46 -5.12
C ARG A 155 31.09 -1.05 -5.63
N LEU A 156 30.45 -0.37 -6.57
CA LEU A 156 29.20 -0.82 -7.20
C LEU A 156 29.41 -2.15 -7.94
N GLU A 157 30.46 -2.24 -8.76
CA GLU A 157 30.81 -3.46 -9.50
C GLU A 157 31.18 -4.61 -8.58
N ALA A 158 32.01 -4.36 -7.56
CA ALA A 158 32.41 -5.37 -6.59
C ALA A 158 31.19 -5.97 -5.88
N ARG A 159 30.12 -5.19 -5.71
CA ARG A 159 28.88 -5.68 -5.08
C ARG A 159 27.98 -6.45 -6.03
N ALA A 160 27.85 -6.00 -7.28
CA ALA A 160 27.13 -6.74 -8.31
C ALA A 160 27.70 -8.17 -8.48
N LYS A 161 29.04 -8.30 -8.45
CA LYS A 161 29.72 -9.61 -8.50
C LYS A 161 29.40 -10.51 -7.30
N ARG A 162 29.35 -9.95 -6.09
CA ARG A 162 29.00 -10.72 -4.87
C ARG A 162 27.54 -11.17 -4.83
N GLY A 163 26.60 -10.37 -5.34
CA GLY A 163 25.19 -10.76 -5.41
C GLY A 163 24.89 -11.87 -6.43
N GLY A 164 25.77 -12.05 -7.43
CA GLY A 164 25.68 -13.13 -8.42
C GLY A 164 26.22 -14.47 -7.94
N GLN A 165 27.18 -14.49 -7.02
CA GLN A 165 27.86 -15.72 -6.54
C GLN A 165 27.10 -16.47 -5.43
N GLY A 166 25.96 -15.96 -4.96
CA GLY A 166 25.11 -16.63 -3.95
C GLY A 166 24.01 -17.52 -4.55
N LYS A 167 24.09 -17.83 -5.84
CA LYS A 167 23.13 -18.65 -6.58
C LYS A 167 23.83 -19.79 -7.32
N ASP A 168 24.61 -20.59 -6.61
CA ASP A 168 25.08 -21.90 -7.06
C ASP A 168 24.90 -22.91 -5.91
#